data_AF-A0A7K2JMP7-F1
#
_entry.id   AF-A0A7K2JMP7-F1
#
_cell.length_a   1.000
_cell.length_b   1.000
_cell.length_c   1.000
_cell.angle_alpha   90.00
_cell.angle_beta   90.00
_cell.angle_gamma   90.00
#
_symmetry.space_group_name_H-M   'P 1'
#
loop_
_entity.id
_entity.type
_entity.pdbx_description
1 polymer ?
#
loop_
_entity_poly.entity_id
_entity_poly.type
_entity_poly.pdbx_seq_one_letter_code
_entity_poly.pdbx_strand_id
1 'polypeptide(L)'
;VANAVGMAMAARYERGLFDPEAPEGESPFDHTIWAIVSDGDLQEGVSAEASSLAGHQRLGNLVFLYDDNHISIEGDTATAFSEDVLKRYEAYGWHVQRIEPAENGDVDVHALYAALTAAKAETGRPSIIAMRTIIAWPAPNAQNTEASHGSALGADEVAATKRVLGFDPERSFEVADDVLAHTRAALDRGAEAHAAWDKRLDTWRGAQPDRARLFDRVVAGRLPEGWQDALPVFEPGKSVATRAASGKVLQALGPVLPELWGGSADLAGSNNTTIDKTSSFLPEGNPLPGASPYGRTVHFGIREFSMAAEMNGIALHGNTRVYGGTFLVFSDYMRNAVRMSALMQLPVTYVWTHDSVGLGEDGPTHQPVEHLA
;
A
#
# COMPACT_ATOMS: atom_id res chain seq x y z
N VAL A 1 -1.01 2.45 6.35
CA VAL A 1 -0.48 1.07 6.19
C VAL A 1 -0.93 0.35 4.91
N ALA A 2 -2.21 -0.04 4.76
CA ALA A 2 -2.62 -0.97 3.70
C ALA A 2 -2.46 -0.45 2.25
N ASN A 3 -2.66 0.85 2.00
CA ASN A 3 -2.35 1.44 0.69
C ASN A 3 -0.86 1.26 0.31
N ALA A 4 0.07 1.37 1.26
CA ALA A 4 1.49 1.19 0.98
C ALA A 4 1.83 -0.27 0.63
N VAL A 5 1.15 -1.24 1.25
CA VAL A 5 1.22 -2.65 0.85
C VAL A 5 0.76 -2.83 -0.59
N GLY A 6 -0.38 -2.23 -0.96
CA GLY A 6 -0.87 -2.21 -2.33
C GLY A 6 0.11 -1.60 -3.34
N MET A 7 0.72 -0.46 -3.00
CA MET A 7 1.76 0.18 -3.83
C MET A 7 2.97 -0.74 -4.02
N ALA A 8 3.43 -1.42 -2.96
CA ALA A 8 4.54 -2.36 -3.05
C ALA A 8 4.21 -3.59 -3.90
N MET A 9 2.97 -4.11 -3.82
CA MET A 9 2.48 -5.17 -4.70
C MET A 9 2.45 -4.72 -6.16
N ALA A 10 1.94 -3.50 -6.43
CA ALA A 10 1.88 -2.93 -7.78
C ALA A 10 3.27 -2.73 -8.38
N ALA A 11 4.23 -2.20 -7.61
CA ALA A 11 5.62 -2.05 -8.06
C ALA A 11 6.19 -3.38 -8.56
N ARG A 12 5.98 -4.48 -7.84
CA ARG A 12 6.42 -5.82 -8.26
C ARG A 12 5.66 -6.33 -9.48
N TYR A 13 4.35 -6.16 -9.54
CA TYR A 13 3.54 -6.58 -10.68
C TYR A 13 3.92 -5.83 -11.96
N GLU A 14 4.09 -4.51 -11.86
CA GLU A 14 4.50 -3.63 -12.96
C GLU A 14 5.93 -3.93 -13.44
N ARG A 15 6.86 -4.22 -12.51
CA ARG A 15 8.19 -4.75 -12.87
C ARG A 15 8.05 -6.02 -13.72
N GLY A 16 7.10 -6.89 -13.39
CA GLY A 16 6.75 -8.07 -14.18
C GLY A 16 6.20 -7.79 -15.59
N LEU A 17 5.50 -6.67 -15.77
CA LEU A 17 4.97 -6.26 -17.08
C LEU A 17 6.04 -5.61 -17.96
N PHE A 18 6.96 -4.86 -17.36
CA PHE A 18 7.85 -3.96 -18.09
C PHE A 18 9.29 -4.46 -18.16
N ASP A 19 9.82 -5.08 -17.10
CA ASP A 19 11.22 -5.48 -17.02
C ASP A 19 11.52 -6.72 -16.12
N PRO A 20 10.77 -7.83 -16.26
CA PRO A 20 10.89 -9.01 -15.39
C PRO A 20 12.26 -9.70 -15.35
N GLU A 21 13.08 -9.59 -16.40
CA GLU A 21 14.37 -10.26 -16.50
C GLU A 21 15.54 -9.43 -15.94
N ALA A 22 15.32 -8.17 -15.57
CA ALA A 22 16.37 -7.35 -15.00
C ALA A 22 16.85 -7.91 -13.65
N PRO A 23 18.16 -7.88 -13.37
CA PRO A 23 18.65 -8.15 -12.03
C PRO A 23 18.00 -7.24 -10.99
N GLU A 24 17.88 -7.75 -9.77
CA GLU A 24 17.32 -6.99 -8.65
C GLU A 24 18.11 -5.70 -8.39
N GLY A 25 17.40 -4.56 -8.38
CA GLY A 25 17.99 -3.24 -8.17
C GLY A 25 18.53 -2.57 -9.43
N GLU A 26 18.55 -3.27 -10.58
CA GLU A 26 19.06 -2.74 -11.84
C GLU A 26 17.97 -2.23 -12.79
N SER A 27 16.70 -2.51 -12.52
CA SER A 27 15.59 -2.05 -13.35
C SER A 27 15.33 -0.54 -13.17
N PRO A 28 14.96 0.22 -14.22
CA PRO A 28 14.47 1.59 -14.03
C PRO A 28 13.14 1.63 -13.27
N PHE A 29 12.44 0.49 -13.11
CA PHE A 29 11.19 0.40 -12.36
C PHE A 29 11.40 0.09 -10.86
N ASP A 30 12.62 -0.21 -10.43
CA ASP A 30 12.92 -0.55 -9.03
C ASP A 30 12.92 0.70 -8.15
N HIS A 31 12.11 0.70 -7.09
CA HIS A 31 12.03 1.77 -6.10
C HIS A 31 11.44 1.25 -4.77
N THR A 32 11.61 2.03 -3.71
CA THR A 32 11.16 1.71 -2.35
C THR A 32 9.91 2.50 -1.98
N ILE A 33 8.95 1.84 -1.34
CA ILE A 33 7.75 2.44 -0.75
C ILE A 33 8.02 2.71 0.72
N TRP A 34 8.00 3.99 1.10
CA TRP A 34 8.18 4.44 2.48
C TRP A 34 6.85 4.89 3.05
N ALA A 35 6.52 4.47 4.27
CA ALA A 35 5.38 5.00 5.02
C ALA A 35 5.76 5.30 6.46
N ILE A 36 5.29 6.45 6.96
CA ILE A 36 5.30 6.75 8.39
C ILE A 36 3.99 6.22 8.98
N VAL A 37 4.07 5.53 10.10
CA VAL A 37 2.91 4.93 10.80
C VAL A 37 2.98 5.28 12.29
N SER A 38 1.84 5.29 12.96
CA SER A 38 1.68 5.67 14.36
C SER A 38 1.09 4.54 15.21
N ASP A 39 1.01 4.71 16.53
CA ASP A 39 0.29 3.80 17.42
C ASP A 39 -1.15 3.54 16.92
N GLY A 40 -1.84 4.59 16.48
CA GLY A 40 -3.21 4.49 15.96
C GLY A 40 -3.30 3.63 14.69
N ASP A 41 -2.35 3.77 13.76
CA ASP A 41 -2.30 2.91 12.58
C ASP A 41 -2.12 1.44 12.95
N LEU A 42 -1.31 1.15 13.98
CA LEU A 42 -0.93 -0.22 14.36
C LEU A 42 -1.96 -0.92 15.24
N GLN A 43 -2.89 -0.18 15.83
CA GLN A 43 -4.06 -0.71 16.55
C GLN A 43 -5.22 -1.09 15.60
N GLU A 44 -5.33 -0.45 14.44
CA GLU A 44 -6.40 -0.71 13.48
C GLU A 44 -6.28 -2.08 12.81
N GLY A 45 -7.35 -2.88 12.82
CA GLY A 45 -7.34 -4.27 12.33
C GLY A 45 -6.89 -4.41 10.86
N VAL A 46 -7.22 -3.43 10.02
CA VAL A 46 -6.80 -3.38 8.62
C VAL A 46 -5.28 -3.36 8.43
N SER A 47 -4.53 -2.80 9.40
CA SER A 47 -3.07 -2.76 9.33
C SER A 47 -2.47 -4.13 9.64
N ALA A 48 -3.07 -4.88 10.56
CA ALA A 48 -2.68 -6.25 10.88
C ALA A 48 -2.96 -7.20 9.69
N GLU A 49 -4.13 -7.08 9.06
CA GLU A 49 -4.47 -7.82 7.84
C GLU A 49 -3.44 -7.57 6.73
N ALA A 50 -3.19 -6.29 6.40
CA ALA A 50 -2.27 -5.89 5.35
C ALA A 50 -0.82 -6.29 5.67
N SER A 51 -0.38 -6.13 6.92
CA SER A 51 0.99 -6.47 7.32
C SER A 51 1.24 -7.97 7.30
N SER A 52 0.23 -8.77 7.67
CA SER A 52 0.25 -10.22 7.52
C SER A 52 0.40 -10.63 6.05
N LEU A 53 -0.36 -10.02 5.13
CA LEU A 53 -0.25 -10.30 3.71
C LEU A 53 1.09 -9.83 3.11
N ALA A 54 1.57 -8.65 3.48
CA ALA A 54 2.86 -8.12 3.03
C ALA A 54 4.04 -9.02 3.40
N GLY A 55 4.03 -9.55 4.63
CA GLY A 55 5.01 -10.52 5.10
C GLY A 55 4.93 -11.84 4.32
N HIS A 56 3.72 -12.36 4.12
CA HIS A 56 3.48 -13.53 3.26
C HIS A 56 4.01 -13.31 1.83
N GLN A 57 3.79 -12.11 1.29
CA GLN A 57 4.21 -11.73 -0.06
C GLN A 57 5.70 -11.38 -0.16
N ARG A 58 6.45 -11.28 0.94
CA ARG A 58 7.88 -10.92 0.94
C ARG A 58 8.17 -9.61 0.20
N LEU A 59 7.42 -8.56 0.51
CA LEU A 59 7.53 -7.25 -0.14
C LEU A 59 8.75 -6.46 0.36
N GLY A 60 9.97 -6.83 -0.06
CA GLY A 60 11.21 -6.19 0.41
C GLY A 60 11.40 -4.72 0.02
N ASN A 61 10.63 -4.22 -0.93
CA ASN A 61 10.63 -2.79 -1.27
C ASN A 61 9.73 -1.95 -0.36
N LEU A 62 9.10 -2.53 0.68
CA LEU A 62 8.23 -1.83 1.62
C LEU A 62 8.94 -1.56 2.94
N VAL A 63 8.99 -0.29 3.36
CA VAL A 63 9.56 0.12 4.64
C VAL A 63 8.59 1.01 5.42
N PHE A 64 8.28 0.58 6.64
CA PHE A 64 7.54 1.37 7.63
C PHE A 64 8.49 2.00 8.64
N LEU A 65 8.35 3.31 8.84
CA LEU A 65 8.90 4.03 9.97
C LEU A 65 7.77 4.23 10.99
N TYR A 66 7.80 3.46 12.06
CA TYR A 66 6.82 3.56 13.13
C TYR A 66 7.27 4.61 14.15
N ASP A 67 6.49 5.68 14.26
CA ASP A 67 6.60 6.69 15.33
C ASP A 67 6.10 6.08 16.64
N ASP A 68 7.02 5.47 17.40
CA ASP A 68 6.76 4.79 18.66
C ASP A 68 6.88 5.83 19.79
N ASN A 69 5.84 6.64 19.97
CA ASN A 69 5.87 7.80 20.87
C ASN A 69 5.11 7.60 22.19
N HIS A 70 4.40 6.47 22.33
CA HIS A 70 3.60 6.09 23.51
C HIS A 70 2.44 7.03 23.87
N ILE A 71 1.99 7.88 22.95
CA ILE A 71 0.86 8.78 23.15
C ILE A 71 -0.19 8.57 22.05
N SER A 72 -1.42 8.40 22.50
CA SER A 72 -2.62 8.47 21.67
C SER A 72 -3.51 9.63 22.13
N ILE A 73 -4.71 9.76 21.55
CA ILE A 73 -5.68 10.79 21.97
C ILE A 73 -6.04 10.68 23.46
N GLU A 74 -6.04 9.46 24.02
CA GLU A 74 -6.39 9.22 25.43
C GLU A 74 -5.19 9.24 26.39
N GLY A 75 -4.04 9.76 25.96
CA GLY A 75 -2.82 9.76 26.78
C GLY A 75 -1.92 8.59 26.47
N ASP A 76 -1.27 8.09 27.53
CA ASP A 76 -0.32 6.99 27.47
C ASP A 76 -0.95 5.75 26.81
N THR A 77 -0.29 5.21 25.78
CA THR A 77 -0.75 4.02 25.07
C THR A 77 -0.92 2.81 25.97
N ALA A 78 -0.25 2.74 27.12
CA ALA A 78 -0.47 1.70 28.15
C ALA A 78 -1.95 1.56 28.58
N THR A 79 -2.77 2.59 28.36
CA THR A 79 -4.22 2.58 28.57
C THR A 79 -4.94 1.51 27.73
N ALA A 80 -4.50 1.26 26.50
CA ALA A 80 -5.21 0.40 25.53
C ALA A 80 -4.30 -0.44 24.61
N PHE A 81 -2.98 -0.22 24.62
CA PHE A 81 -2.02 -0.79 23.69
C PHE A 81 -0.70 -1.11 24.40
N SER A 82 -0.51 -2.38 24.75
CA SER A 82 0.63 -2.89 25.53
C SER A 82 1.29 -4.13 24.92
N GLU A 83 0.98 -4.43 23.67
CA GLU A 83 1.59 -5.55 22.94
C GLU A 83 3.02 -5.24 22.50
N ASP A 84 3.79 -6.29 22.23
CA ASP A 84 5.09 -6.16 21.59
C ASP A 84 4.90 -6.10 20.07
N VAL A 85 4.81 -4.87 19.55
CA VAL A 85 4.61 -4.59 18.13
C VAL A 85 5.69 -5.24 17.28
N LEU A 86 6.96 -5.12 17.66
CA LEU A 86 8.04 -5.68 16.86
C LEU A 86 7.97 -7.21 16.83
N LYS A 87 7.64 -7.88 17.94
CA LYS A 87 7.41 -9.34 17.92
C LYS A 87 6.21 -9.74 17.07
N ARG A 88 5.12 -8.94 17.05
CA ARG A 88 4.00 -9.18 16.13
C ARG A 88 4.44 -9.09 14.68
N TYR A 89 5.26 -8.09 14.33
CA TYR A 89 5.81 -7.93 12.97
C TYR A 89 6.83 -9.01 12.60
N GLU A 90 7.69 -9.45 13.53
CA GLU A 90 8.54 -10.63 13.35
C GLU A 90 7.71 -11.88 13.05
N ALA A 91 6.60 -12.08 13.76
CA ALA A 91 5.69 -13.20 13.53
C ALA A 91 5.01 -13.16 12.15
N TYR A 92 4.82 -11.97 11.57
CA TYR A 92 4.40 -11.82 10.17
C TYR A 92 5.51 -12.08 9.15
N GLY A 93 6.77 -12.20 9.59
CA GLY A 93 7.92 -12.40 8.72
C GLY A 93 8.59 -11.11 8.24
N TRP A 94 8.44 -10.01 8.98
CA TRP A 94 9.09 -8.74 8.67
C TRP A 94 10.52 -8.69 9.18
N HIS A 95 11.34 -7.86 8.54
CA HIS A 95 12.58 -7.38 9.12
C HIS A 95 12.27 -6.25 10.09
N VAL A 96 12.70 -6.39 11.35
CA VAL A 96 12.39 -5.44 12.41
C VAL A 96 13.64 -4.75 12.91
N GLN A 97 13.53 -3.46 13.17
CA GLN A 97 14.59 -2.65 13.77
C GLN A 97 13.98 -1.74 14.83
N ARG A 98 14.83 -1.31 15.78
CA ARG A 98 14.49 -0.31 16.79
C ARG A 98 15.56 0.76 16.83
N ILE A 99 15.15 2.01 16.93
CA ILE A 99 16.01 3.17 17.17
C ILE A 99 15.57 3.78 18.49
N GLU A 100 16.51 3.94 19.41
CA GLU A 100 16.32 4.73 20.64
C GLU A 100 16.61 6.20 20.36
N PRO A 101 16.02 7.14 21.13
CA PRO A 101 16.34 8.55 20.98
C PRO A 101 17.82 8.80 21.30
N ALA A 102 18.35 9.90 20.76
CA ALA A 102 19.65 10.42 21.18
C ALA A 102 19.64 10.76 22.69
N GLU A 103 20.82 10.87 23.30
CA GLU A 103 20.95 11.14 24.75
C GLU A 103 20.21 12.39 25.22
N ASN A 104 20.01 13.37 24.33
CA ASN A 104 19.28 14.60 24.61
C ASN A 104 17.75 14.47 24.49
N GLY A 105 17.22 13.31 24.07
CA GLY A 105 15.79 13.07 23.85
C GLY A 105 15.31 13.29 22.41
N ASP A 106 16.15 13.83 21.53
CA ASP A 106 15.84 14.04 20.11
C ASP A 106 16.02 12.76 19.29
N VAL A 107 15.63 12.79 18.02
CA VAL A 107 15.88 11.70 17.07
C VAL A 107 17.39 11.59 16.79
N ASP A 108 17.97 10.40 16.97
CA ASP A 108 19.30 10.11 16.45
C ASP A 108 19.25 9.96 14.92
N VAL A 109 19.58 11.04 14.21
CA VAL A 109 19.56 11.09 12.74
C VAL A 109 20.56 10.14 12.08
N HIS A 110 21.67 9.79 12.75
CA HIS A 110 22.66 8.86 12.23
C HIS A 110 22.18 7.42 12.37
N ALA A 111 21.61 7.06 13.51
CA ALA A 111 20.96 5.76 13.72
C ALA A 111 19.76 5.59 12.76
N LEU A 112 18.95 6.64 12.58
CA LEU A 112 17.87 6.64 11.60
C LEU A 112 18.37 6.38 10.18
N TYR A 113 19.41 7.10 9.73
CA TYR A 113 19.99 6.87 8.41
C TYR A 113 20.53 5.45 8.24
N ALA A 114 21.21 4.90 9.25
CA ALA A 114 21.72 3.54 9.22
C ALA A 114 20.58 2.50 9.11
N ALA A 115 19.51 2.67 9.89
CA ALA A 115 18.36 1.77 9.89
C ALA A 115 17.57 1.82 8.57
N LEU A 116 17.34 3.01 8.02
CA LEU A 116 16.70 3.18 6.71
C LEU A 116 17.54 2.56 5.59
N THR A 117 18.87 2.70 5.66
CA THR A 117 19.79 2.08 4.70
C THR A 117 19.76 0.55 4.81
N ALA A 118 19.77 0.00 6.02
CA ALA A 118 19.67 -1.44 6.25
C ALA A 118 18.31 -2.00 5.79
N ALA A 119 17.22 -1.29 6.06
CA ALA A 119 15.88 -1.66 5.59
C ALA A 119 15.79 -1.68 4.06
N LYS A 120 16.39 -0.69 3.38
CA LYS A 120 16.45 -0.66 1.91
C LYS A 120 17.28 -1.81 1.32
N ALA A 121 18.29 -2.29 2.05
CA ALA A 121 19.14 -3.39 1.63
C ALA A 121 18.51 -4.78 1.88
N GLU A 122 17.50 -4.88 2.74
CA GLU A 122 16.72 -6.09 2.95
C GLU A 122 15.65 -6.20 1.86
N THR A 123 15.88 -7.07 0.88
CA THR A 123 14.97 -7.22 -0.26
C THR A 123 14.09 -8.45 -0.20
N GLY A 124 14.31 -9.35 0.78
CA GLY A 124 13.55 -10.57 0.95
C GLY A 124 12.34 -10.45 1.88
N ARG A 125 12.24 -9.35 2.65
CA ARG A 125 11.18 -9.13 3.64
C ARG A 125 10.79 -7.65 3.72
N PRO A 126 9.51 -7.31 3.90
CA PRO A 126 9.15 -5.94 4.26
C PRO A 126 9.80 -5.55 5.59
N SER A 127 10.13 -4.27 5.75
CA SER A 127 10.84 -3.75 6.94
C SER A 127 9.97 -2.83 7.78
N ILE A 128 10.06 -2.95 9.10
CA ILE A 128 9.51 -1.98 10.05
C ILE A 128 10.61 -1.50 11.00
N ILE A 129 10.68 -0.19 11.22
CA ILE A 129 11.63 0.46 12.11
C ILE A 129 10.80 1.16 13.19
N ALA A 130 10.82 0.65 14.42
CA ALA A 130 10.26 1.37 15.57
C ALA A 130 11.24 2.47 15.99
N MET A 131 10.89 3.72 15.70
CA MET A 131 11.65 4.88 16.12
C MET A 131 11.01 5.42 17.39
N ARG A 132 11.69 5.23 18.53
CA ARG A 132 11.24 5.82 19.79
C ARG A 132 11.38 7.34 19.69
N THR A 133 10.28 8.05 19.90
CA THR A 133 10.26 9.52 19.93
C THR A 133 9.53 10.03 21.17
N ILE A 134 9.58 11.34 21.38
CA ILE A 134 8.77 12.06 22.36
C ILE A 134 7.86 13.00 21.57
N ILE A 135 6.53 12.80 21.65
CA ILE A 135 5.58 13.69 20.96
C ILE A 135 5.77 15.14 21.45
N ALA A 136 5.74 16.09 20.51
CA ALA A 136 5.95 17.51 20.73
C ALA A 136 7.31 17.89 21.35
N TRP A 137 8.34 17.05 21.22
CA TRP A 137 9.72 17.45 21.51
C TRP A 137 10.11 18.72 20.70
N PRO A 138 10.78 19.73 21.28
CA PRO A 138 11.22 19.89 22.68
C PRO A 138 10.33 20.88 23.46
N ALA A 139 9.01 20.88 23.26
CA ALA A 139 8.09 21.80 23.93
C ALA A 139 8.10 21.57 25.45
N PRO A 140 8.51 22.57 26.26
CA PRO A 140 8.90 22.33 27.65
C PRO A 140 7.78 21.83 28.56
N ASN A 141 6.52 22.24 28.31
CA ASN A 141 5.36 21.83 29.10
C ASN A 141 4.39 20.93 28.33
N ALA A 142 4.48 20.88 26.99
CA ALA A 142 3.58 20.11 26.15
C ALA A 142 4.14 18.78 25.64
N GLN A 143 5.46 18.57 25.68
CA GLN A 143 6.05 17.29 25.26
C GLN A 143 5.51 16.11 26.07
N ASN A 144 5.37 14.95 25.43
CA ASN A 144 4.87 13.72 26.05
C ASN A 144 3.45 13.84 26.65
N THR A 145 2.58 14.64 26.03
CA THR A 145 1.18 14.82 26.45
C THR A 145 0.21 14.58 25.30
N GLU A 146 -0.98 14.04 25.58
CA GLU A 146 -2.07 13.88 24.63
C GLU A 146 -2.60 15.22 24.09
N ALA A 147 -2.56 16.27 24.90
CA ALA A 147 -3.00 17.60 24.51
C ALA A 147 -2.20 18.15 23.31
N SER A 148 -0.93 17.73 23.18
CA SER A 148 -0.05 18.14 22.08
C SER A 148 -0.37 17.49 20.73
N HIS A 149 -1.17 16.42 20.71
CA HIS A 149 -1.52 15.68 19.48
C HIS A 149 -2.54 16.43 18.61
N GLY A 150 -3.64 16.89 19.22
CA GLY A 150 -4.83 17.33 18.49
C GLY A 150 -5.16 18.82 18.62
N SER A 151 -4.37 19.60 19.35
CA SER A 151 -4.68 21.00 19.68
C SER A 151 -3.49 21.93 19.47
N ALA A 152 -3.79 23.21 19.23
CA ALA A 152 -2.75 24.24 19.20
C ALA A 152 -2.06 24.33 20.58
N LEU A 153 -0.73 24.41 20.59
CA LEU A 153 0.07 24.47 21.83
C LEU A 153 -0.20 25.72 22.69
N GLY A 154 -0.71 26.78 22.07
CA GLY A 154 -0.89 28.09 22.71
C GLY A 154 0.32 29.01 22.56
N ALA A 155 0.08 30.32 22.64
CA ALA A 155 1.11 31.33 22.34
C ALA A 155 2.31 31.25 23.29
N ASP A 156 2.06 31.03 24.58
CA ASP A 156 3.11 30.95 25.60
C ASP A 156 4.03 29.75 25.37
N GLU A 157 3.44 28.58 25.07
CA GLU A 157 4.20 27.36 24.80
C GLU A 157 5.00 27.48 23.51
N VAL A 158 4.41 28.02 22.43
CA VAL A 158 5.14 28.29 21.17
C VAL A 158 6.32 29.23 21.41
N ALA A 159 6.14 30.31 22.17
CA ALA A 159 7.23 31.22 22.51
C ALA A 159 8.31 30.54 23.37
N ALA A 160 7.92 29.67 24.30
CA ALA A 160 8.85 28.90 25.12
C ALA A 160 9.68 27.91 24.28
N THR A 161 9.03 27.14 23.40
CA THR A 161 9.70 26.20 22.49
C THR A 161 10.67 26.92 21.56
N LYS A 162 10.31 28.09 21.01
CA LYS A 162 11.23 28.91 20.20
C LYS A 162 12.47 29.29 20.99
N ARG A 163 12.35 29.71 22.25
CA ARG A 163 13.52 30.04 23.09
C ARG A 163 14.42 28.83 23.32
N VAL A 164 13.85 27.64 23.54
CA VAL A 164 14.62 26.38 23.66
C VAL A 164 15.42 26.10 22.39
N LEU A 165 14.82 26.33 21.22
CA LEU A 165 15.45 26.13 19.91
C LEU A 165 16.36 27.29 19.47
N GLY A 166 16.44 28.38 20.24
CA GLY A 166 17.23 29.56 19.90
C GLY A 166 16.60 30.51 18.86
N PHE A 167 15.28 30.40 18.63
CA PHE A 167 14.51 31.27 17.73
C PHE A 167 13.98 32.52 18.43
N ASP A 168 13.65 33.56 17.65
CA ASP A 168 12.95 34.76 18.14
C ASP A 168 11.48 34.43 18.49
N PRO A 169 11.05 34.53 19.77
CA PRO A 169 9.69 34.18 20.18
C PRO A 169 8.60 35.02 19.47
N GLU A 170 8.91 36.25 19.06
CA GLU A 170 7.95 37.20 18.49
C GLU A 170 7.69 37.00 17.00
N ARG A 171 8.55 36.24 16.30
CA ARG A 171 8.45 36.03 14.85
C ARG A 171 7.77 34.70 14.53
N SER A 172 6.88 34.71 13.55
CA SER A 172 6.18 33.51 13.06
C SER A 172 6.57 33.20 11.62
N PHE A 173 6.60 31.91 11.27
CA PHE A 173 7.03 31.43 9.94
C PHE A 173 8.43 31.90 9.54
N GLU A 174 9.33 32.05 10.53
CA GLU A 174 10.73 32.36 10.27
C GLU A 174 11.45 31.13 9.71
N VAL A 175 12.15 31.31 8.59
CA VAL A 175 13.00 30.31 7.98
C VAL A 175 14.32 31.00 7.60
N ALA A 176 15.43 30.50 8.12
CA ALA A 176 16.75 31.05 7.84
C ALA A 176 17.20 30.72 6.40
N ASP A 177 17.97 31.63 5.80
CA ASP A 177 18.42 31.49 4.41
C ASP A 177 19.30 30.25 4.19
N ASP A 178 20.09 29.86 5.20
CA ASP A 178 20.95 28.67 5.16
C ASP A 178 20.14 27.35 5.21
N VAL A 179 19.06 27.30 6.00
CA VAL A 179 18.10 26.17 6.01
C VAL A 179 17.42 26.05 4.64
N LEU A 180 17.00 27.17 4.03
CA LEU A 180 16.44 27.17 2.69
C LEU A 180 17.47 26.73 1.64
N ALA A 181 18.71 27.22 1.72
CA ALA A 181 19.77 26.84 0.80
C ALA A 181 20.09 25.33 0.91
N HIS A 182 20.20 24.81 2.13
CA HIS A 182 20.47 23.39 2.38
C HIS A 182 19.35 22.49 1.86
N THR A 183 18.09 22.80 2.20
CA THR A 183 16.92 21.99 1.76
C THR A 183 16.72 22.06 0.25
N ARG A 184 16.96 23.22 -0.39
CA ARG A 184 16.86 23.38 -1.85
C ARG A 184 17.94 22.65 -2.64
N ALA A 185 19.07 22.29 -2.03
CA ALA A 185 20.05 21.41 -2.67
C ALA A 185 19.46 20.02 -3.03
N ALA A 186 18.32 19.63 -2.45
CA ALA A 186 17.58 18.44 -2.87
C ALA A 186 17.00 18.55 -4.29
N LEU A 187 16.74 19.77 -4.78
CA LEU A 187 16.23 19.99 -6.15
C LEU A 187 17.27 19.57 -7.18
N ASP A 188 18.52 19.99 -7.00
CA ASP A 188 19.63 19.66 -7.90
C ASP A 188 19.91 18.15 -7.87
N ARG A 189 19.94 17.55 -6.68
CA ARG A 189 20.09 16.09 -6.53
C ARG A 189 18.95 15.31 -7.19
N GLY A 190 17.72 15.80 -7.05
CA GLY A 190 16.54 15.21 -7.68
C GLY A 190 16.59 15.30 -9.20
N ALA A 191 16.98 16.46 -9.74
CA ALA A 191 17.14 16.65 -11.19
C ALA A 191 18.25 15.76 -11.76
N GLU A 192 19.39 15.64 -11.07
CA GLU A 192 20.48 14.75 -11.48
C GLU A 192 20.04 13.27 -11.46
N ALA A 193 19.38 12.82 -10.39
CA ALA A 193 18.87 11.46 -10.26
C ALA A 193 17.83 11.15 -11.36
N HIS A 194 16.93 12.08 -11.66
CA HIS A 194 15.94 11.93 -12.72
C HIS A 194 16.59 11.86 -14.10
N ALA A 195 17.53 12.76 -14.41
CA ALA A 195 18.24 12.73 -15.69
C ALA A 195 19.08 11.44 -15.89
N ALA A 196 19.60 10.87 -14.80
CA ALA A 196 20.25 9.56 -14.83
C ALA A 196 19.22 8.42 -15.08
N TRP A 197 18.05 8.51 -14.45
CA TRP A 197 16.94 7.58 -14.66
C TRP A 197 16.40 7.64 -16.10
N ASP A 198 16.21 8.84 -16.68
CA ASP A 198 15.75 9.01 -18.06
C ASP A 198 16.64 8.26 -19.06
N LYS A 199 17.96 8.37 -18.88
CA LYS A 199 18.94 7.64 -19.73
C LYS A 199 18.80 6.11 -19.58
N ARG A 200 18.55 5.62 -18.37
CA ARG A 200 18.32 4.19 -18.12
C ARG A 200 17.01 3.74 -18.75
N LEU A 201 15.95 4.54 -18.61
CA LEU A 201 14.65 4.28 -19.21
C LEU A 201 14.77 4.27 -20.74
N ASP A 202 15.42 5.25 -21.37
CA ASP A 202 15.64 5.30 -22.81
C ASP A 202 16.41 4.08 -23.33
N THR A 203 17.43 3.65 -22.57
CA THR A 203 18.18 2.42 -22.88
C THR A 203 17.27 1.19 -22.84
N TRP A 204 16.46 1.07 -21.77
CA TRP A 204 15.46 0.00 -21.65
C TRP A 204 14.43 0.04 -22.79
N ARG A 205 13.93 1.23 -23.17
CA ARG A 205 12.98 1.40 -24.27
C ARG A 205 13.53 0.92 -25.61
N GLY A 206 14.81 1.22 -25.89
CA GLY A 206 15.49 0.76 -27.09
C GLY A 206 15.69 -0.77 -27.11
N ALA A 207 15.94 -1.37 -25.96
CA ALA A 207 16.12 -2.82 -25.82
C ALA A 207 14.79 -3.62 -25.80
N GLN A 208 13.70 -3.01 -25.30
CA GLN A 208 12.40 -3.65 -25.07
C GLN A 208 11.25 -2.87 -25.73
N PRO A 209 11.25 -2.67 -27.07
CA PRO A 209 10.30 -1.77 -27.74
C PRO A 209 8.83 -2.17 -27.58
N ASP A 210 8.53 -3.46 -27.43
CA ASP A 210 7.16 -3.95 -27.25
C ASP A 210 6.63 -3.64 -25.85
N ARG A 211 7.47 -3.81 -24.82
CA ARG A 211 7.14 -3.46 -23.45
C ARG A 211 7.14 -1.96 -23.22
N ALA A 212 7.96 -1.20 -23.93
CA ALA A 212 7.88 0.26 -23.95
C ALA A 212 6.53 0.75 -24.49
N ARG A 213 6.05 0.16 -25.59
CA ARG A 213 4.70 0.45 -26.12
C ARG A 213 3.59 0.08 -25.13
N LEU A 214 3.72 -1.06 -24.43
CA LEU A 214 2.80 -1.44 -23.36
C LEU A 214 2.83 -0.42 -22.21
N PHE A 215 4.01 -0.08 -21.71
CA PHE A 215 4.23 0.90 -20.65
C PHE A 215 3.58 2.25 -20.99
N ASP A 216 3.85 2.79 -22.18
CA ASP A 216 3.28 4.07 -22.63
C ASP A 216 1.77 4.06 -22.72
N ARG A 217 1.19 2.92 -23.12
CA ARG A 217 -0.26 2.74 -23.19
C ARG A 217 -0.86 2.69 -21.79
N VAL A 218 -0.28 1.89 -20.89
CA VAL A 218 -0.73 1.70 -19.51
C VAL A 218 -0.61 3.02 -18.74
N VAL A 219 0.55 3.68 -18.75
CA VAL A 219 0.77 4.97 -18.07
C VAL A 219 -0.17 6.05 -18.59
N ALA A 220 -0.51 6.05 -19.89
CA ALA A 220 -1.51 6.97 -20.44
C ALA A 220 -2.97 6.61 -20.08
N GLY A 221 -3.20 5.54 -19.33
CA GLY A 221 -4.54 5.06 -18.94
C GLY A 221 -5.37 4.52 -20.11
N ARG A 222 -4.76 4.18 -21.24
CA ARG A 222 -5.44 3.75 -22.47
C ARG A 222 -5.58 2.23 -22.53
N LEU A 223 -6.73 1.76 -23.01
CA LEU A 223 -6.96 0.34 -23.34
C LEU A 223 -6.47 0.05 -24.77
N PRO A 224 -6.09 -1.19 -25.10
CA PRO A 224 -5.74 -1.56 -26.47
C PRO A 224 -6.95 -1.44 -27.38
N GLU A 225 -6.73 -1.06 -28.64
CA GLU A 225 -7.80 -1.01 -29.64
C GLU A 225 -8.42 -2.40 -29.85
N GLY A 226 -9.76 -2.46 -30.01
CA GLY A 226 -10.48 -3.72 -30.21
C GLY A 226 -10.58 -4.62 -28.98
N TRP A 227 -10.20 -4.17 -27.78
CA TRP A 227 -10.31 -4.99 -26.55
C TRP A 227 -11.73 -5.51 -26.31
N GLN A 228 -12.76 -4.76 -26.76
CA GLN A 228 -14.16 -5.13 -26.64
C GLN A 228 -14.53 -6.36 -27.48
N ASP A 229 -13.78 -6.66 -28.55
CA ASP A 229 -14.05 -7.81 -29.42
C ASP A 229 -13.80 -9.14 -28.70
N ALA A 230 -13.04 -9.11 -27.59
CA ALA A 230 -12.87 -10.26 -26.72
C ALA A 230 -14.10 -10.54 -25.84
N LEU A 231 -15.02 -9.59 -25.65
CA LEU A 231 -16.13 -9.76 -24.73
C LEU A 231 -17.07 -10.89 -25.18
N PRO A 232 -17.44 -11.83 -24.29
CA PRO A 232 -18.36 -12.89 -24.64
C PRO A 232 -19.77 -12.34 -24.88
N VAL A 233 -20.44 -12.88 -25.89
CA VAL A 233 -21.88 -12.65 -26.15
C VAL A 233 -22.68 -13.78 -25.52
N PHE A 234 -23.75 -13.43 -24.80
CA PHE A 234 -24.65 -14.37 -24.15
C PHE A 234 -26.01 -14.37 -24.85
N GLU A 235 -26.26 -15.42 -25.65
CA GLU A 235 -27.51 -15.56 -26.40
C GLU A 235 -28.73 -15.79 -25.49
N PRO A 236 -29.92 -15.26 -25.85
CA PRO A 236 -31.16 -15.57 -25.14
C PRO A 236 -31.47 -17.07 -25.06
N GLY A 237 -32.16 -17.48 -23.99
CA GLY A 237 -32.68 -18.84 -23.83
C GLY A 237 -31.83 -19.81 -23.01
N LYS A 238 -30.66 -19.37 -22.52
CA LYS A 238 -29.87 -20.13 -21.52
C LYS A 238 -29.67 -19.29 -20.26
N SER A 239 -30.06 -19.83 -19.11
CA SER A 239 -29.81 -19.19 -17.81
C SER A 239 -28.32 -19.23 -17.46
N VAL A 240 -27.76 -18.09 -17.07
CA VAL A 240 -26.38 -17.98 -16.56
C VAL A 240 -26.40 -17.09 -15.32
N ALA A 241 -25.76 -17.54 -14.24
CA ALA A 241 -25.56 -16.69 -13.07
C ALA A 241 -24.63 -15.53 -13.43
N THR A 242 -24.94 -14.31 -13.01
CA THR A 242 -24.15 -13.11 -13.34
C THR A 242 -22.69 -13.23 -12.87
N ARG A 243 -22.42 -13.88 -11.74
CA ARG A 243 -21.06 -14.23 -11.30
C ARG A 243 -20.30 -15.10 -12.30
N ALA A 244 -20.96 -16.09 -12.90
CA ALA A 244 -20.34 -16.97 -13.90
C ALA A 244 -20.11 -16.23 -15.23
N ALA A 245 -21.03 -15.32 -15.59
CA ALA A 245 -20.82 -14.42 -16.72
C ALA A 245 -19.62 -13.48 -16.48
N SER A 246 -19.48 -12.91 -15.28
CA SER A 246 -18.32 -12.10 -14.86
C SER A 246 -17.01 -12.88 -14.99
N GLY A 247 -16.96 -14.13 -14.54
CA GLY A 247 -15.76 -14.97 -14.71
C GLY A 247 -15.39 -15.22 -16.17
N LYS A 248 -16.37 -15.44 -17.05
CA LYS A 248 -16.13 -15.55 -18.49
C LYS A 248 -15.60 -14.26 -19.10
N VAL A 249 -16.10 -13.10 -18.65
CA VAL A 249 -15.59 -11.78 -19.07
C VAL A 249 -14.13 -11.61 -18.63
N LEU A 250 -13.80 -11.90 -17.37
CA LEU A 250 -12.42 -11.83 -16.86
C LEU A 250 -11.46 -12.75 -17.67
N GLN A 251 -11.86 -13.99 -17.91
CA GLN A 251 -11.06 -14.96 -18.69
C GLN A 251 -10.85 -14.50 -20.14
N ALA A 252 -11.85 -13.86 -20.74
CA ALA A 252 -11.75 -13.35 -22.11
C ALA A 252 -10.90 -12.08 -22.21
N LEU A 253 -10.99 -11.20 -21.21
CA LEU A 253 -10.21 -9.95 -21.16
C LEU A 253 -8.75 -10.15 -20.74
N GLY A 254 -8.45 -11.17 -19.93
CA GLY A 254 -7.10 -11.43 -19.44
C GLY A 254 -6.02 -11.47 -20.54
N PRO A 255 -6.19 -12.25 -21.62
CA PRO A 255 -5.21 -12.31 -22.71
C PRO A 255 -4.96 -10.98 -23.43
N VAL A 256 -5.96 -10.06 -23.46
CA VAL A 256 -5.89 -8.80 -24.21
C VAL A 256 -5.59 -7.58 -23.35
N LEU A 257 -5.79 -7.66 -22.02
CA LEU A 257 -5.49 -6.60 -21.05
C LEU A 257 -4.42 -7.06 -20.04
N PRO A 258 -3.12 -6.95 -20.35
CA PRO A 258 -2.06 -7.32 -19.41
C PRO A 258 -2.10 -6.57 -18.08
N GLU A 259 -2.57 -5.33 -18.11
CA GLU A 259 -2.75 -4.49 -16.93
C GLU A 259 -3.95 -4.90 -16.06
N LEU A 260 -4.80 -5.85 -16.49
CA LEU A 260 -5.92 -6.37 -15.70
C LEU A 260 -5.45 -7.53 -14.80
N TRP A 261 -5.54 -7.32 -13.49
CA TRP A 261 -5.16 -8.30 -12.47
C TRP A 261 -5.99 -8.09 -11.20
N GLY A 262 -5.96 -9.06 -10.30
CA GLY A 262 -6.82 -9.02 -9.12
C GLY A 262 -7.13 -10.39 -8.58
N GLY A 263 -8.14 -10.47 -7.73
CA GLY A 263 -8.46 -11.75 -7.11
C GLY A 263 -9.62 -11.68 -6.15
N SER A 264 -9.50 -12.38 -5.03
CA SER A 264 -10.59 -12.52 -4.06
C SER A 264 -10.10 -12.69 -2.65
N ALA A 265 -10.93 -12.24 -1.71
CA ALA A 265 -10.80 -12.54 -0.30
C ALA A 265 -11.26 -13.99 -0.02
N ASP A 266 -10.40 -14.96 -0.33
CA ASP A 266 -10.60 -16.41 -0.12
C ASP A 266 -11.81 -17.06 -0.84
N LEU A 267 -12.52 -16.31 -1.69
CA LEU A 267 -13.76 -16.73 -2.34
C LEU A 267 -13.61 -16.87 -3.86
N ALA A 268 -12.41 -17.14 -4.37
CA ALA A 268 -12.11 -17.10 -5.81
C ALA A 268 -13.04 -18.01 -6.66
N GLY A 269 -13.34 -19.22 -6.18
CA GLY A 269 -14.28 -20.13 -6.84
C GLY A 269 -15.72 -19.63 -6.79
N SER A 270 -16.15 -19.09 -5.65
CA SER A 270 -17.52 -18.59 -5.45
C SER A 270 -17.77 -17.28 -6.20
N ASN A 271 -16.77 -16.41 -6.29
CA ASN A 271 -16.84 -15.13 -7.00
C ASN A 271 -16.55 -15.27 -8.50
N ASN A 272 -15.92 -16.36 -8.94
CA ASN A 272 -15.43 -16.57 -10.31
C ASN A 272 -14.45 -15.48 -10.76
N THR A 273 -13.47 -15.15 -9.92
CA THR A 273 -12.52 -14.05 -10.12
C THR A 273 -11.19 -14.45 -10.74
N THR A 274 -10.89 -15.75 -10.86
CA THR A 274 -9.61 -16.21 -11.42
C THR A 274 -9.59 -16.10 -12.94
N ILE A 275 -8.71 -15.23 -13.48
CA ILE A 275 -8.42 -15.11 -14.92
C ILE A 275 -7.72 -16.38 -15.43
N ASP A 276 -6.62 -16.75 -14.78
CA ASP A 276 -5.81 -17.92 -15.13
C ASP A 276 -5.35 -18.63 -13.85
N LYS A 277 -5.67 -19.92 -13.75
CA LYS A 277 -5.33 -20.77 -12.60
C LYS A 277 -3.82 -21.02 -12.46
N THR A 278 -3.04 -20.77 -13.52
CA THR A 278 -1.59 -20.97 -13.52
C THR A 278 -0.79 -19.69 -13.24
N SER A 279 -1.48 -18.57 -12.95
CA SER A 279 -0.86 -17.27 -12.77
C SER A 279 -1.24 -16.67 -11.40
N SER A 280 -0.70 -17.22 -10.32
CA SER A 280 -0.90 -16.71 -8.96
C SER A 280 0.20 -15.74 -8.55
N PHE A 281 -0.18 -14.53 -8.11
CA PHE A 281 0.75 -13.52 -7.59
C PHE A 281 1.25 -13.93 -6.20
N LEU A 282 2.41 -14.56 -6.17
CA LEU A 282 3.00 -15.17 -4.97
C LEU A 282 4.53 -14.98 -4.99
N PRO A 283 5.19 -14.95 -3.83
CA PRO A 283 6.64 -14.78 -3.78
C PRO A 283 7.37 -15.93 -4.48
N GLU A 284 8.59 -15.66 -4.93
CA GLU A 284 9.47 -16.67 -5.48
C GLU A 284 9.73 -17.80 -4.46
N GLY A 285 9.76 -19.05 -4.96
CA GLY A 285 9.93 -20.24 -4.12
C GLY A 285 8.69 -20.68 -3.34
N ASN A 286 7.52 -20.06 -3.57
CA ASN A 286 6.26 -20.55 -3.02
C ASN A 286 5.94 -21.96 -3.58
N PRO A 287 5.49 -22.93 -2.73
CA PRO A 287 5.31 -24.32 -3.15
C PRO A 287 4.06 -24.56 -4.01
N LEU A 288 3.16 -23.58 -4.14
CA LEU A 288 1.92 -23.76 -4.91
C LEU A 288 2.20 -23.79 -6.42
N PRO A 289 1.52 -24.66 -7.17
CA PRO A 289 1.62 -24.66 -8.63
C PRO A 289 1.11 -23.34 -9.21
N GLY A 290 1.83 -22.80 -10.20
CA GLY A 290 1.48 -21.51 -10.82
C GLY A 290 1.81 -20.28 -9.96
N ALA A 291 2.54 -20.44 -8.86
CA ALA A 291 3.09 -19.31 -8.13
C ALA A 291 4.13 -18.57 -8.98
N SER A 292 3.97 -17.26 -9.08
CA SER A 292 4.90 -16.37 -9.77
C SER A 292 4.93 -15.00 -9.09
N PRO A 293 6.11 -14.39 -8.92
CA PRO A 293 6.23 -13.00 -8.44
C PRO A 293 5.44 -12.00 -9.30
N TYR A 294 5.15 -12.36 -10.55
CA TYR A 294 4.48 -11.55 -11.56
C TYR A 294 3.12 -12.14 -11.97
N GLY A 295 2.58 -13.08 -11.18
CA GLY A 295 1.27 -13.67 -11.44
C GLY A 295 0.13 -12.64 -11.35
N ARG A 296 -1.05 -12.97 -11.91
CA ARG A 296 -2.20 -12.05 -11.98
C ARG A 296 -3.27 -12.28 -10.92
N THR A 297 -3.33 -13.47 -10.37
CA THR A 297 -4.34 -13.87 -9.39
C THR A 297 -3.82 -13.57 -7.99
N VAL A 298 -4.41 -12.57 -7.34
CA VAL A 298 -4.08 -12.20 -5.98
C VAL A 298 -4.93 -13.02 -5.00
N HIS A 299 -4.27 -13.62 -4.01
CA HIS A 299 -4.92 -14.35 -2.93
C HIS A 299 -4.88 -13.48 -1.67
N PHE A 300 -5.93 -12.69 -1.44
CA PHE A 300 -5.97 -11.76 -0.31
C PHE A 300 -6.16 -12.48 1.04
N GLY A 301 -6.72 -13.69 1.03
CA GLY A 301 -7.21 -14.36 2.24
C GLY A 301 -8.50 -13.71 2.76
N ILE A 302 -8.95 -14.08 3.96
CA ILE A 302 -10.17 -13.51 4.57
C ILE A 302 -9.84 -12.13 5.14
N ARG A 303 -9.69 -11.14 4.25
CA ARG A 303 -9.15 -9.79 4.53
C ARG A 303 -9.79 -8.74 3.62
N GLU A 304 -11.11 -8.59 3.67
CA GLU A 304 -11.84 -7.67 2.80
C GLU A 304 -11.37 -6.23 2.95
N PHE A 305 -11.12 -5.80 4.19
CA PHE A 305 -10.73 -4.41 4.44
C PHE A 305 -9.33 -4.14 3.88
N SER A 306 -8.34 -5.00 4.15
CA SER A 306 -7.02 -4.81 3.57
C SER A 306 -7.03 -4.96 2.05
N MET A 307 -7.76 -5.93 1.49
CA MET A 307 -7.93 -6.10 0.04
C MET A 307 -8.35 -4.76 -0.61
N ALA A 308 -9.38 -4.12 -0.07
CA ALA A 308 -9.92 -2.89 -0.64
C ALA A 308 -8.93 -1.71 -0.55
N ALA A 309 -8.18 -1.61 0.55
CA ALA A 309 -7.18 -0.57 0.74
C ALA A 309 -5.90 -0.83 -0.09
N GLU A 310 -5.49 -2.09 -0.22
CA GLU A 310 -4.39 -2.50 -1.10
C GLU A 310 -4.75 -2.23 -2.57
N MET A 311 -6.00 -2.48 -2.98
CA MET A 311 -6.49 -2.09 -4.31
C MET A 311 -6.37 -0.57 -4.55
N ASN A 312 -6.65 0.24 -3.53
CA ASN A 312 -6.44 1.69 -3.62
C ASN A 312 -4.96 2.04 -3.79
N GLY A 313 -4.09 1.38 -3.03
CA GLY A 313 -2.63 1.47 -3.19
C GLY A 313 -2.16 1.13 -4.61
N ILE A 314 -2.69 0.04 -5.17
CA ILE A 314 -2.37 -0.41 -6.53
C ILE A 314 -2.79 0.65 -7.57
N ALA A 315 -4.00 1.20 -7.45
CA ALA A 315 -4.51 2.22 -8.37
C ALA A 315 -3.80 3.58 -8.21
N LEU A 316 -3.26 3.89 -7.03
CA LEU A 316 -2.46 5.10 -6.77
C LEU A 316 -1.03 4.99 -7.31
N HIS A 317 -0.45 3.79 -7.28
CA HIS A 317 0.94 3.55 -7.70
C HIS A 317 1.11 3.76 -9.21
N GLY A 318 0.25 3.13 -10.00
CA GLY A 318 0.32 3.17 -11.46
C GLY A 318 -1.04 2.90 -12.08
N ASN A 319 -1.09 2.91 -13.41
CA ASN A 319 -2.34 2.82 -14.17
C ASN A 319 -2.74 1.37 -14.52
N THR A 320 -2.39 0.41 -13.67
CA THR A 320 -2.93 -0.95 -13.79
C THR A 320 -4.41 -1.00 -13.37
N ARG A 321 -5.12 -2.06 -13.76
CA ARG A 321 -6.56 -2.25 -13.53
C ARG A 321 -6.76 -3.38 -12.54
N VAL A 322 -7.02 -3.01 -11.28
CA VAL A 322 -7.20 -3.98 -10.20
C VAL A 322 -8.67 -4.24 -9.88
N TYR A 323 -8.98 -5.50 -9.58
CA TYR A 323 -10.26 -5.89 -9.01
C TYR A 323 -10.10 -6.81 -7.79
N GLY A 324 -11.10 -6.82 -6.92
CA GLY A 324 -11.16 -7.67 -5.74
C GLY A 324 -12.58 -8.17 -5.50
N GLY A 325 -12.72 -9.47 -5.25
CA GLY A 325 -14.02 -10.11 -5.05
C GLY A 325 -14.25 -10.60 -3.62
N THR A 326 -15.47 -10.41 -3.16
CA THR A 326 -16.04 -11.06 -1.96
C THR A 326 -17.57 -11.19 -2.15
N PHE A 327 -18.31 -11.60 -1.13
CA PHE A 327 -19.77 -11.53 -1.14
C PHE A 327 -20.23 -10.09 -0.86
N LEU A 328 -21.35 -9.67 -1.45
CA LEU A 328 -21.88 -8.32 -1.25
C LEU A 328 -22.13 -8.03 0.23
N VAL A 329 -22.54 -9.04 1.00
CA VAL A 329 -22.76 -8.90 2.44
C VAL A 329 -21.50 -8.49 3.21
N PHE A 330 -20.32 -8.92 2.76
CA PHE A 330 -19.05 -8.57 3.39
C PHE A 330 -18.45 -7.27 2.88
N SER A 331 -19.16 -6.55 2.00
CA SER A 331 -18.77 -5.18 1.63
C SER A 331 -18.74 -4.25 2.85
N ASP A 332 -19.50 -4.54 3.90
CA ASP A 332 -19.47 -3.81 5.16
C ASP A 332 -18.11 -3.89 5.86
N TYR A 333 -17.39 -5.02 5.77
CA TYR A 333 -16.04 -5.14 6.36
C TYR A 333 -15.03 -4.19 5.71
N MET A 334 -15.25 -3.83 4.43
CA MET A 334 -14.33 -3.01 3.63
C MET A 334 -14.85 -1.60 3.36
N ARG A 335 -15.98 -1.22 3.95
CA ARG A 335 -16.74 -0.01 3.60
C ARG A 335 -15.93 1.29 3.69
N ASN A 336 -15.05 1.40 4.70
CA ASN A 336 -14.20 2.57 4.86
C ASN A 336 -13.17 2.70 3.72
N ALA A 337 -12.58 1.59 3.29
CA ALA A 337 -11.67 1.60 2.14
C ALA A 337 -12.41 1.93 0.84
N VAL A 338 -13.61 1.38 0.62
CA VAL A 338 -14.48 1.70 -0.54
C VAL A 338 -14.81 3.19 -0.58
N ARG A 339 -15.18 3.78 0.56
CA ARG A 339 -15.41 5.22 0.70
C ARG A 339 -14.19 6.02 0.28
N MET A 340 -13.00 5.59 0.69
CA MET A 340 -11.74 6.26 0.32
C MET A 340 -11.45 6.15 -1.18
N SER A 341 -11.77 5.03 -1.83
CA SER A 341 -11.65 4.86 -3.28
C SER A 341 -12.51 5.87 -4.02
N ALA A 342 -13.76 6.05 -3.59
CA ALA A 342 -14.69 7.01 -4.18
C ALA A 342 -14.20 8.46 -3.96
N LEU A 343 -13.75 8.79 -2.74
CA LEU A 343 -13.22 10.12 -2.42
C LEU A 343 -12.00 10.48 -3.25
N MET A 344 -11.10 9.52 -3.46
CA MET A 344 -9.88 9.67 -4.27
C MET A 344 -10.11 9.48 -5.78
N GLN A 345 -11.34 9.14 -6.20
CA GLN A 345 -11.70 8.87 -7.60
C GLN A 345 -10.88 7.75 -8.25
N LEU A 346 -10.57 6.69 -7.48
CA LEU A 346 -9.75 5.59 -7.96
C LEU A 346 -10.55 4.59 -8.80
N PRO A 347 -10.03 4.13 -9.95
CA PRO A 347 -10.73 3.21 -10.85
C PRO A 347 -10.60 1.74 -10.43
N VAL A 348 -10.82 1.45 -9.14
CA VAL A 348 -10.83 0.09 -8.59
C VAL A 348 -12.19 -0.59 -8.85
N THR A 349 -12.21 -1.90 -9.08
CA THR A 349 -13.44 -2.66 -9.34
C THR A 349 -13.71 -3.69 -8.24
N TYR A 350 -14.84 -3.57 -7.54
CA TYR A 350 -15.27 -4.56 -6.56
C TYR A 350 -16.22 -5.58 -7.19
N VAL A 351 -15.85 -6.85 -7.16
CA VAL A 351 -16.65 -7.97 -7.69
C VAL A 351 -17.45 -8.57 -6.55
N TRP A 352 -18.57 -7.93 -6.20
CA TRP A 352 -19.47 -8.39 -5.15
C TRP A 352 -20.52 -9.35 -5.71
N THR A 353 -20.46 -10.61 -5.26
CA THR A 353 -21.39 -11.68 -5.68
C THR A 353 -22.35 -12.05 -4.55
N HIS A 354 -23.30 -12.96 -4.81
CA HIS A 354 -24.31 -13.38 -3.80
C HIS A 354 -25.04 -12.16 -3.24
N ASP A 355 -25.66 -11.42 -4.15
CA ASP A 355 -26.14 -10.05 -3.97
C ASP A 355 -27.50 -9.93 -3.26
N SER A 356 -28.12 -11.05 -2.88
CA SER A 356 -29.49 -11.06 -2.35
C SER A 356 -29.82 -12.35 -1.61
N VAL A 357 -31.05 -12.44 -1.11
CA VAL A 357 -31.67 -13.68 -0.59
C VAL A 357 -31.59 -14.87 -1.55
N GLY A 358 -31.35 -14.64 -2.85
CA GLY A 358 -31.19 -15.69 -3.85
C GLY A 358 -30.00 -16.63 -3.63
N LEU A 359 -29.07 -16.30 -2.71
CA LEU A 359 -28.00 -17.20 -2.30
C LEU A 359 -28.49 -18.44 -1.55
N GLY A 360 -29.67 -18.37 -0.92
CA GLY A 360 -30.31 -19.52 -0.27
C GLY A 360 -29.81 -19.83 1.14
N GLU A 361 -29.30 -21.04 1.32
CA GLU A 361 -29.20 -21.75 2.59
C GLU A 361 -28.23 -21.15 3.62
N ASP A 362 -27.27 -20.29 3.22
CA ASP A 362 -26.38 -19.63 4.20
C ASP A 362 -27.12 -18.63 5.11
N GLY A 363 -28.34 -18.24 4.73
CA GLY A 363 -29.27 -17.54 5.60
C GLY A 363 -28.93 -16.06 5.84
N PRO A 364 -29.60 -15.41 6.81
CA PRO A 364 -29.66 -13.95 6.92
C PRO A 364 -28.32 -13.29 7.25
N THR A 365 -27.34 -14.03 7.77
CA THR A 365 -25.98 -13.49 8.01
C THR A 365 -25.19 -13.28 6.71
N HIS A 366 -25.63 -13.87 5.60
CA HIS A 366 -24.96 -13.79 4.30
C HIS A 366 -25.80 -13.06 3.25
N GLN A 367 -27.07 -12.75 3.55
CA GLN A 367 -28.03 -12.22 2.60
C GLN A 367 -28.06 -10.68 2.68
N PRO A 368 -27.57 -9.96 1.66
CA PRO A 368 -27.61 -8.50 1.64
C PRO A 368 -29.05 -7.98 1.62
N VAL A 369 -29.32 -6.89 2.37
CA VAL A 369 -30.62 -6.20 2.37
C VAL A 369 -30.45 -4.71 2.04
N GLU A 370 -29.65 -4.00 2.83
CA GLU A 370 -29.37 -2.56 2.78
C GLU A 370 -28.17 -2.18 1.90
N HIS A 371 -27.41 -3.16 1.42
CA HIS A 371 -26.03 -2.95 0.98
C HIS A 371 -25.92 -2.18 -0.35
N LEU A 372 -26.98 -2.16 -1.16
CA LEU A 372 -27.05 -1.38 -2.40
C LEU A 372 -27.55 0.06 -2.22
N ALA A 373 -28.14 0.40 -1.06
CA ALA A 373 -28.93 1.62 -0.86
C ALA A 373 -28.12 2.89 -0.65
#